data_AF-X1EWQ9-F1
#
_entry.id   AF-X1EWQ9-F1
#
_cell.length_a   1.000
_cell.length_b   1.000
_cell.length_c   1.000
_cell.angle_alpha   90.00
_cell.angle_beta   90.00
_cell.angle_gamma   90.00
#
_symmetry.space_group_name_H-M   'P 1'
#
loop_
_entity.id
_entity.type
_entity.pdbx_description
1 polymer ?
#
loop_
_entity_poly.entity_id
_entity_poly.type
_entity_poly.pdbx_seq_one_letter_code
_entity_poly.pdbx_strand_id
1 'polypeptide(L)' 'MNTLKERIKGRKNFPTEEVDPDNYLSDDEVRNLTKNKETLKFVQEDYYKLYNCVHCGECDTEEERLLLKQRFLEDGNCV' A
#
# COMPACT_ATOMS: atom_id res chain seq x y z
N MET A 1 4.96 -20.05 14.91
CA MET A 1 4.14 -19.27 13.94
C MET A 1 3.57 -18.09 14.68
N ASN A 2 4.02 -16.87 14.39
CA ASN A 2 3.44 -15.66 14.97
C ASN A 2 2.11 -15.40 14.27
N THR A 3 0.99 -15.71 14.93
CA THR A 3 -0.34 -15.32 14.47
C THR A 3 -0.46 -13.80 14.60
N LEU A 4 -0.49 -13.11 13.45
CA LEU A 4 -0.85 -11.69 13.38
C LEU A 4 -2.22 -11.51 14.05
N LYS A 5 -2.32 -10.62 15.04
CA LYS A 5 -3.60 -10.26 15.66
C LYS A 5 -4.56 -9.74 14.59
N GLU A 6 -5.82 -10.15 14.65
CA GLU A 6 -6.88 -9.60 13.80
C GLU A 6 -6.95 -8.06 13.99
N ARG A 7 -6.79 -7.30 12.91
CA ARG A 7 -7.00 -5.84 12.84
C ARG A 7 -8.47 -5.51 13.07
N ILE A 8 -9.38 -6.36 12.57
CA ILE A 8 -10.83 -6.25 12.74
C ILE A 8 -11.33 -7.61 13.23
N LYS A 9 -11.98 -7.62 14.40
CA LYS A 9 -12.45 -8.85 15.04
C LYS A 9 -13.42 -9.62 14.13
N GLY A 10 -13.12 -10.88 13.84
CA GLY A 10 -13.96 -11.75 13.00
C GLY A 10 -13.74 -11.61 11.49
N ARG A 11 -12.70 -10.89 11.06
CA ARG A 11 -12.33 -10.76 9.65
C ARG A 11 -10.84 -11.08 9.43
N LYS A 12 -10.52 -11.76 8.32
CA LYS A 12 -9.11 -11.96 7.91
C LYS A 12 -8.44 -10.59 7.69
N ASN A 13 -7.22 -10.42 8.19
CA ASN A 13 -6.42 -9.18 8.02
C ASN A 13 -6.13 -8.81 6.58
N PHE A 14 -6.12 -9.82 5.72
CA PHE A 14 -6.01 -9.70 4.28
C PHE A 14 -7.26 -10.41 3.76
N PRO A 15 -8.33 -9.65 3.43
CA PRO A 15 -9.62 -10.24 3.07
C PRO A 15 -9.52 -11.12 1.83
N THR A 16 -8.48 -10.90 1.00
CA THR A 16 -8.03 -11.81 -0.05
C THR A 16 -6.60 -12.28 0.27
N GLU A 17 -6.27 -13.53 -0.07
CA GLU A 17 -4.90 -14.08 0.04
C GLU A 17 -3.99 -13.58 -1.10
N GLU A 18 -4.40 -12.51 -1.78
CA GLU A 18 -3.75 -11.94 -2.96
C GLU A 18 -2.70 -10.88 -2.60
N VAL A 19 -2.62 -10.47 -1.34
CA VAL A 19 -1.61 -9.52 -0.86
C VAL A 19 -0.31 -10.26 -0.58
N ASP A 20 0.76 -9.84 -1.26
CA ASP A 20 2.12 -10.27 -0.99
C ASP A 20 2.63 -9.66 0.33
N PRO A 21 2.90 -10.47 1.38
CA PRO A 21 3.36 -9.94 2.67
C PRO A 21 4.72 -9.24 2.59
N ASP A 22 5.58 -9.61 1.64
CA ASP A 22 6.93 -9.03 1.50
C ASP A 22 6.87 -7.61 0.89
N ASN A 23 5.77 -7.29 0.21
CA ASN A 23 5.52 -6.01 -0.43
C ASN A 23 4.33 -5.25 0.18
N TYR A 24 3.86 -5.65 1.36
CA TYR A 24 2.74 -4.98 2.01
C TYR A 24 3.16 -3.65 2.64
N LEU A 25 2.49 -2.55 2.27
CA LEU A 25 2.60 -1.27 2.95
C LEU A 25 1.51 -1.15 4.02
N SER A 26 1.91 -0.97 5.27
CA SER A 26 0.99 -0.61 6.36
C SER A 26 0.42 0.80 6.19
N ASP A 27 -0.65 1.11 6.89
CA ASP A 27 -1.31 2.42 6.79
C ASP A 27 -0.39 3.55 7.30
N ASP A 28 0.44 3.29 8.31
CA ASP A 28 1.42 4.26 8.81
C ASP A 28 2.52 4.53 7.77
N GLU A 29 3.00 3.50 7.08
CA GLU A 29 3.97 3.64 5.99
C GLU A 29 3.39 4.45 4.84
N VAL A 30 2.13 4.19 4.45
CA VAL A 30 1.44 5.00 3.44
C VAL A 30 1.34 6.46 3.87
N ARG A 31 0.91 6.75 5.10
CA ARG A 31 0.83 8.14 5.60
C ARG A 31 2.20 8.81 5.59
N ASN A 32 3.27 8.09 5.93
CA ASN A 32 4.62 8.62 5.93
C ASN A 32 5.14 8.89 4.51
N LEU A 33 4.87 8.00 3.56
CA LEU A 33 5.20 8.21 2.15
C LEU A 33 4.43 9.42 1.59
N THR A 34 3.13 9.51 1.85
CA THR A 34 2.29 10.58 1.31
C THR A 34 2.67 11.96 1.85
N LYS A 35 3.05 12.06 3.13
CA LYS A 35 3.58 13.32 3.71
C LYS A 35 4.84 13.82 3.00
N ASN A 36 5.64 12.91 2.46
CA ASN A 36 6.91 13.22 1.79
C ASN A 36 6.81 13.09 0.26
N LYS A 37 5.61 12.91 -0.32
CA LYS A 37 5.44 12.57 -1.74
C LYS A 37 6.10 13.55 -2.71
N GLU A 38 6.21 14.83 -2.34
CA GLU A 38 6.81 15.85 -3.20
C GLU A 38 8.31 15.66 -3.38
N THR A 39 9.00 15.16 -2.36
CA THR A 39 10.46 14.94 -2.34
C THR A 39 10.85 13.51 -2.68
N LEU A 40 9.89 12.59 -2.69
CA LEU A 40 10.09 11.21 -3.09
C LEU A 40 10.15 11.08 -4.61
N LYS A 41 10.97 10.14 -5.07
CA LYS A 41 10.99 9.69 -6.46
C LYS A 41 10.94 8.18 -6.45
N PHE A 42 9.88 7.61 -6.98
CA PHE A 42 9.71 6.17 -7.08
C PHE A 42 10.50 5.58 -8.24
N VAL A 43 10.92 4.34 -8.07
CA VAL A 43 11.56 3.51 -9.10
C VAL A 43 10.65 2.34 -9.48
N GLN A 44 10.92 1.70 -10.61
CA GLN A 44 10.06 0.64 -11.16
C GLN A 44 9.82 -0.51 -10.17
N GLU A 45 10.80 -0.83 -9.32
CA GLU A 45 10.71 -1.87 -8.30
C GLU A 45 9.68 -1.56 -7.21
N ASP A 46 9.36 -0.28 -6.97
CA ASP A 46 8.33 0.13 -6.00
C ASP A 46 6.92 -0.24 -6.46
N TYR A 47 6.74 -0.63 -7.73
CA TYR A 47 5.48 -1.11 -8.28
C TYR A 47 4.84 -2.17 -7.38
N TYR A 48 5.61 -3.17 -6.98
CA TYR A 48 5.11 -4.28 -6.16
C TYR A 48 4.62 -3.80 -4.80
N LYS A 49 5.17 -2.73 -4.24
CA LYS A 49 4.71 -2.18 -2.96
C LYS A 49 3.47 -1.31 -3.11
N LEU A 50 3.49 -0.41 -4.09
CA LEU A 50 2.42 0.56 -4.30
C LEU A 50 1.13 -0.09 -4.82
N TYR A 51 1.25 -1.16 -5.63
CA TYR A 51 0.11 -1.82 -6.27
C TYR A 51 -0.37 -3.09 -5.57
N ASN A 52 0.29 -3.54 -4.50
CA ASN A 52 -0.12 -4.68 -3.67
C ASN A 52 -1.30 -4.40 -2.71
N CYS A 53 -2.11 -3.39 -3.03
CA CYS A 53 -3.36 -3.11 -2.32
C CYS A 53 -4.54 -3.66 -3.15
N VAL A 54 -5.39 -4.47 -2.50
CA VAL A 54 -6.55 -5.14 -3.13
C VAL A 54 -7.80 -4.26 -3.19
N HIS A 55 -7.68 -2.96 -2.88
CA HIS A 55 -8.75 -1.95 -3.03
C HIS A 55 -10.11 -2.38 -2.43
N CYS A 56 -10.07 -2.95 -1.21
CA CYS A 56 -11.28 -3.43 -0.54
C CYS A 56 -12.11 -2.33 0.15
N GLY A 57 -11.66 -1.07 0.13
CA GLY A 57 -12.38 0.06 0.73
C GLY A 57 -12.39 0.11 2.27
N GLU A 58 -11.48 -0.61 2.92
CA GLU A 58 -11.49 -0.77 4.40
C GLU A 58 -10.46 0.07 5.15
N CYS A 59 -9.45 0.60 4.44
CA CYS A 59 -8.42 1.41 5.06
C CYS A 59 -8.70 2.89 4.84
N ASP A 60 -8.56 3.69 5.90
CA ASP A 60 -8.66 5.15 5.83
C ASP A 60 -7.59 5.78 4.92
N THR A 61 -6.59 5.00 4.52
CA THR A 61 -5.48 5.44 3.65
C THR A 61 -5.68 5.15 2.17
N GLU A 62 -6.88 4.76 1.75
CA GLU A 62 -7.16 4.40 0.36
C GLU A 62 -6.86 5.56 -0.61
N GLU A 63 -7.30 6.77 -0.28
CA GLU A 63 -7.01 7.98 -1.07
C GLU A 63 -5.51 8.25 -1.13
N GLU A 64 -4.79 8.15 -0.02
CA GLU A 64 -3.33 8.30 0.02
C GLU A 64 -2.63 7.27 -0.85
N ARG A 65 -3.09 6.01 -0.87
CA ARG A 65 -2.53 4.98 -1.75
C ARG A 65 -2.72 5.35 -3.22
N LEU A 66 -3.87 5.91 -3.60
CA LEU A 66 -4.11 6.39 -4.96
C LEU A 66 -3.15 7.53 -5.33
N LEU A 67 -2.90 8.47 -4.42
CA LEU A 67 -1.94 9.56 -4.64
C LEU A 67 -0.51 9.03 -4.87
N LEU A 68 -0.08 8.02 -4.11
CA LEU A 68 1.24 7.41 -4.31
C LEU A 68 1.35 6.67 -5.66
N LYS A 69 0.29 5.97 -6.06
CA LYS A 69 0.19 5.31 -7.38
C LYS A 69 0.27 6.33 -8.52
N GLN A 70 -0.41 7.47 -8.39
CA GLN A 70 -0.33 8.56 -9.36
C GLN A 70 1.10 9.12 -9.44
N ARG A 71 1.73 9.42 -8.31
CA ARG A 71 3.10 9.94 -8.28
C ARG A 71 4.10 8.98 -8.94
N PHE A 72 3.96 7.68 -8.74
CA PHE A 72 4.79 6.67 -9.40
C PHE A 72 4.74 6.77 -10.93
N LEU A 73 3.56 7.03 -11.50
CA LEU A 73 3.40 7.25 -12.95
C LEU A 73 4.00 8.60 -13.38
N GLU A 74 3.82 9.65 -12.59
CA GLU A 74 4.40 10.98 -12.84
C GLU A 74 5.94 10.97 -12.82
N ASP A 75 6.55 10.06 -12.05
CA ASP A 75 8.00 9.82 -12.05
C ASP A 75 8.50 9.09 -13.32
N GLY A 76 7.59 8.68 -14.21
CA GLY A 76 7.87 8.06 -15.51
C GLY A 76 7.91 6.53 -15.51
N ASN A 77 7.44 5.90 -14.44
CA ASN A 77 7.40 4.43 -14.33
C ASN A 77 6.15 3.84 -15.02
N CYS A 78 6.20 2.55 -15.32
CA CYS A 78 5.12 1.83 -16.00
C CYS A 78 4.41 0.85 -15.04
N VAL A 79 3.14 0.55 -15.34
CA VAL A 79 2.30 -0.45 -14.64
C VAL A 79 2.18 -1.71 -15.48
#